data_AF-W5SYG3-F1
#
_entry.id   AF-W5SYG3-F1
#
_cell.length_a   1.000
_cell.length_b   1.000
_cell.length_c   1.000
_cell.angle_alpha   90.00
_cell.angle_beta   90.00
_cell.angle_gamma   90.00
#
_symmetry.space_group_name_H-M   'P 1'
#
loop_
_entity.id
_entity.type
_entity.pdbx_description
1 polymer ?
#
loop_
_entity_poly.entity_id
_entity_poly.type
_entity_poly.pdbx_seq_one_letter_code
_entity_poly.pdbx_strand_id
1 'polypeptide(L)'
;MSKNVIIFNDREKGLMSLSQEEEYENYKLALRKSMINDVENKIQIMEILYNIKTKNLYLIDGYKSFEAFISKFLIKKTQAYSYLKIYEYVLRGDLSISDIKKRGVVDVYKSIKSNEIVSKKLKGNPIRPLRFQLKTEQAYKFYKEDSKFTSFLLEEIFNNEIKILEQLKIKYKNLKNN
;
A
#
# COMPACT_ATOMS: atom_id res chain seq x y z
N MET A 1 17.91 -29.19 -54.37
CA MET A 1 17.08 -28.39 -53.44
C MET A 1 15.63 -28.75 -53.64
N SER A 2 15.08 -29.60 -52.77
CA SER A 2 13.71 -30.09 -52.81
C SER A 2 12.81 -29.15 -52.00
N LYS A 3 11.88 -28.45 -52.67
CA LYS A 3 10.80 -27.73 -52.00
C LYS A 3 9.74 -28.74 -51.59
N ASN A 4 9.63 -29.01 -50.30
CA ASN A 4 8.50 -29.75 -49.74
C ASN A 4 7.24 -28.89 -49.91
N VAL A 5 6.36 -29.30 -50.81
CA VAL A 5 5.00 -28.76 -50.93
C VAL A 5 4.20 -29.35 -49.78
N ILE A 6 3.84 -28.52 -48.81
CA ILE A 6 2.91 -28.88 -47.74
C ILE A 6 1.52 -28.83 -48.36
N ILE A 7 0.99 -30.00 -48.72
CA ILE A 7 -0.41 -30.16 -49.11
C ILE A 7 -1.23 -30.11 -47.83
N PHE A 8 -1.94 -29.01 -47.61
CA PHE A 8 -2.96 -28.96 -46.56
C PHE A 8 -4.18 -29.75 -47.04
N ASN A 9 -4.52 -30.76 -46.26
CA ASN A 9 -5.68 -31.62 -46.44
C ASN A 9 -6.96 -30.80 -46.67
N ASP A 10 -7.61 -31.02 -47.81
CA ASP A 10 -8.99 -30.61 -48.08
C ASP A 10 -9.94 -31.30 -47.11
N ARG A 11 -10.20 -30.64 -45.98
CA ARG A 11 -11.36 -30.92 -45.12
C ARG A 11 -12.27 -29.70 -45.09
N GLU A 12 -12.71 -29.27 -46.28
CA GLU A 12 -13.98 -28.56 -46.42
C GLU A 12 -15.13 -29.52 -46.13
N LYS A 13 -15.42 -29.74 -44.84
CA LYS A 13 -16.71 -30.27 -44.40
C LYS A 13 -17.19 -29.49 -43.18
N GLY A 14 -17.89 -28.39 -43.47
CA GLY A 14 -18.89 -27.81 -42.58
C GLY A 14 -18.39 -26.82 -41.52
N LEU A 15 -17.64 -25.78 -41.90
CA LEU A 15 -17.65 -24.54 -41.13
C LEU A 15 -18.83 -23.69 -41.64
N MET A 16 -19.97 -23.73 -40.94
CA MET A 16 -20.89 -22.59 -41.02
C MET A 16 -20.08 -21.37 -40.59
N SER A 17 -19.95 -20.36 -41.46
CA SER A 17 -19.37 -19.08 -41.08
C SER A 17 -20.19 -18.53 -39.93
N LEU A 18 -19.62 -18.49 -38.71
CA LEU A 18 -20.26 -17.84 -37.57
C LEU A 18 -20.71 -16.45 -38.01
N SER A 19 -21.94 -16.07 -37.65
CA SER A 19 -22.37 -14.70 -37.89
C SER A 19 -21.47 -13.74 -37.09
N GLN A 20 -21.34 -12.50 -37.53
CA GLN A 20 -20.53 -11.50 -36.81
C GLN A 20 -21.02 -11.33 -35.36
N GLU A 21 -22.32 -11.49 -35.13
CA GLU A 21 -22.95 -11.46 -33.81
C GLU A 21 -22.52 -12.66 -32.95
N GLU A 22 -22.48 -13.87 -33.50
CA GLU A 22 -22.01 -15.07 -32.80
C GLU A 22 -20.52 -14.98 -32.45
N GLU A 23 -19.70 -14.47 -33.36
CA GLU A 23 -18.27 -14.22 -33.13
C GLU A 23 -18.07 -13.21 -31.99
N TYR A 24 -18.83 -12.10 -32.00
CA TYR A 24 -18.80 -11.09 -30.95
C TYR A 24 -19.20 -11.64 -29.57
N GLU A 25 -20.28 -12.42 -29.48
CA GLU A 25 -20.68 -13.03 -28.20
C GLU A 25 -19.64 -14.03 -27.70
N ASN A 26 -19.03 -14.81 -28.60
CA ASN A 26 -17.94 -15.71 -28.26
C ASN A 26 -16.73 -14.95 -27.67
N TYR A 27 -16.30 -13.84 -28.28
CA TYR A 27 -15.23 -13.01 -27.72
C TYR A 27 -15.60 -12.43 -26.36
N LYS A 28 -16.84 -11.96 -26.17
CA LYS A 28 -17.31 -11.42 -24.89
C LYS A 28 -17.27 -12.48 -23.78
N LEU A 29 -17.70 -13.70 -24.09
CA LEU A 29 -17.63 -14.83 -23.16
C LEU A 29 -16.18 -15.23 -22.84
N ALA A 30 -15.32 -15.29 -23.86
CA ALA A 30 -13.90 -15.59 -23.68
C ALA A 30 -13.20 -14.54 -22.80
N LEU A 31 -13.48 -13.25 -23.03
CA LEU A 31 -12.97 -12.15 -22.21
C LEU A 31 -13.42 -12.27 -20.76
N ARG A 32 -14.71 -12.53 -20.51
CA ARG A 32 -15.23 -12.71 -19.14
C ARG A 32 -14.54 -13.86 -18.41
N LYS A 33 -14.39 -15.01 -19.07
CA LYS A 33 -13.68 -16.17 -18.51
C LYS A 33 -12.21 -15.85 -18.21
N SER A 34 -11.53 -15.19 -19.16
CA SER A 34 -10.13 -14.78 -18.98
C SER A 34 -9.95 -13.85 -17.77
N MET A 35 -10.84 -12.88 -17.60
CA MET A 35 -10.80 -11.97 -16.44
C MET A 35 -11.05 -12.68 -15.11
N ILE A 36 -12.00 -13.62 -15.05
CA ILE A 36 -12.26 -14.42 -13.84
C ILE A 36 -11.02 -15.25 -13.49
N ASN A 37 -10.46 -15.96 -14.48
CA ASN A 37 -9.27 -16.79 -14.29
C ASN A 37 -8.06 -15.95 -13.84
N ASP A 38 -7.88 -14.74 -14.40
CA ASP A 38 -6.82 -13.83 -13.97
C ASP A 38 -6.94 -13.42 -12.49
N VAL A 39 -8.16 -13.12 -12.02
CA VAL A 39 -8.39 -12.80 -10.61
C VAL A 39 -8.15 -14.01 -9.71
N GLU A 40 -8.62 -15.20 -10.11
CA GLU A 40 -8.40 -16.44 -9.37
C GLU A 40 -6.92 -16.79 -9.26
N ASN A 41 -6.19 -16.70 -10.37
CA ASN A 41 -4.74 -16.90 -10.40
C ASN A 41 -4.02 -15.92 -9.45
N LYS A 42 -4.45 -14.65 -9.43
CA LYS A 42 -3.88 -13.65 -8.51
C LYS A 42 -4.15 -14.00 -7.05
N ILE A 43 -5.34 -14.51 -6.71
CA ILE A 43 -5.66 -14.96 -5.35
C ILE A 43 -4.77 -16.14 -4.94
N GLN A 44 -4.56 -17.11 -5.83
CA GLN A 44 -3.64 -18.22 -5.56
C GLN A 44 -2.20 -17.73 -5.34
N ILE A 45 -1.73 -16.80 -6.18
CA ILE A 45 -0.41 -16.19 -6.03
C ILE A 45 -0.29 -15.48 -4.67
N MET A 46 -1.33 -14.77 -4.22
CA MET A 46 -1.35 -14.11 -2.90
C MET A 46 -1.09 -15.10 -1.77
N GLU A 47 -1.80 -16.23 -1.78
CA GLU A 47 -1.66 -17.31 -0.78
C GLU A 47 -0.26 -17.94 -0.82
N ILE A 48 0.24 -18.28 -2.01
CA ILE A 48 1.57 -18.88 -2.18
C ILE A 48 2.66 -17.94 -1.66
N LEU A 49 2.64 -16.66 -2.08
CA LEU A 49 3.61 -15.66 -1.64
C LEU A 49 3.56 -15.46 -0.13
N TYR A 50 2.35 -15.44 0.46
CA TYR A 50 2.18 -15.31 1.90
C TYR A 50 2.79 -16.47 2.67
N ASN A 51 2.52 -17.70 2.24
CA ASN A 51 3.07 -18.90 2.85
C ASN A 51 4.60 -18.97 2.74
N ILE A 52 5.14 -18.65 1.56
CA ILE A 52 6.60 -18.62 1.35
C ILE A 52 7.26 -17.57 2.26
N LYS A 53 6.68 -16.37 2.35
CA LYS A 53 7.25 -15.29 3.17
C LYS A 53 7.17 -15.60 4.65
N THR A 54 6.00 -16.00 5.16
CA THR A 54 5.78 -16.18 6.60
C THR A 54 6.57 -17.35 7.18
N LYS A 55 6.70 -18.44 6.41
CA LYS A 55 7.51 -19.61 6.78
C LYS A 55 8.98 -19.48 6.37
N ASN A 56 9.39 -18.36 5.79
CA ASN A 56 10.73 -18.12 5.25
C ASN A 56 11.24 -19.22 4.29
N LEU A 57 10.35 -19.81 3.47
CA LEU A 57 10.70 -20.93 2.58
C LEU A 57 11.68 -20.53 1.48
N TYR A 58 11.77 -19.25 1.16
CA TYR A 58 12.76 -18.73 0.22
C TYR A 58 14.21 -18.97 0.65
N LEU A 59 14.46 -19.26 1.94
CA LEU A 59 15.78 -19.62 2.45
C LEU A 59 16.25 -21.00 1.93
N ILE A 60 15.33 -21.88 1.54
CA ILE A 60 15.65 -23.23 1.02
C ILE A 60 16.49 -23.12 -0.26
N ASP A 61 16.15 -22.15 -1.11
CA ASP A 61 16.91 -21.84 -2.34
C ASP A 61 18.10 -20.88 -2.08
N GLY A 62 18.42 -20.59 -0.81
CA GLY A 62 19.55 -19.75 -0.42
C GLY A 62 19.33 -18.23 -0.61
N TYR A 63 18.10 -17.76 -0.84
CA TYR A 63 17.84 -16.32 -0.95
C TYR A 63 17.96 -15.63 0.41
N LYS A 64 18.78 -14.57 0.50
CA LYS A 64 18.98 -13.79 1.73
C LYS A 64 17.74 -13.00 2.17
N SER A 65 16.78 -12.78 1.27
CA SER A 65 15.55 -12.05 1.56
C SER A 65 14.41 -12.48 0.64
N PHE A 66 13.18 -12.29 1.11
CA PHE A 66 11.98 -12.50 0.28
C PHE A 66 11.99 -11.63 -0.98
N GLU A 67 12.54 -10.42 -0.90
CA GLU A 67 12.69 -9.53 -2.06
C GLU A 67 13.62 -10.12 -3.12
N ALA A 68 14.76 -10.71 -2.71
CA ALA A 68 15.67 -11.37 -3.64
C ALA A 68 14.99 -12.57 -4.32
N PHE A 69 14.18 -13.33 -3.58
CA PHE A 69 13.39 -14.43 -4.13
C PHE A 69 12.38 -13.96 -5.19
N ILE A 70 11.51 -12.99 -4.87
CA ILE A 70 10.46 -12.54 -5.82
C ILE A 70 11.04 -11.89 -7.07
N SER A 71 12.27 -11.36 -7.01
CA SER A 71 12.95 -10.75 -8.17
C SER A 71 13.18 -11.72 -9.33
N LYS A 72 13.08 -13.03 -9.08
CA LYS A 72 13.21 -14.09 -10.10
C LYS A 72 11.92 -14.39 -10.85
N PHE A 73 10.80 -13.80 -10.44
CA PHE A 73 9.49 -14.01 -11.05
C PHE A 73 9.02 -12.74 -11.76
N LEU A 74 8.02 -12.88 -12.64
CA LEU A 74 7.37 -11.76 -13.34
C LEU A 74 6.42 -10.96 -12.41
N ILE A 75 6.84 -10.69 -11.18
CA ILE A 75 6.08 -9.95 -10.18
C ILE A 75 6.92 -8.78 -9.67
N LYS A 76 6.41 -7.56 -9.87
CA LYS A 76 7.06 -6.35 -9.34
C LYS A 76 7.05 -6.39 -7.81
N LYS A 77 8.12 -5.89 -7.17
CA LYS A 77 8.21 -5.78 -5.71
C LYS A 77 6.94 -5.20 -5.08
N THR A 78 6.51 -4.03 -5.54
CA THR A 78 5.32 -3.35 -5.02
C THR A 78 4.05 -4.20 -5.13
N GLN A 79 3.90 -4.96 -6.21
CA GLN A 79 2.78 -5.87 -6.43
C GLN A 79 2.82 -7.04 -5.45
N ALA A 80 3.97 -7.68 -5.27
CA ALA A 80 4.13 -8.77 -4.29
C ALA A 80 3.77 -8.33 -2.87
N TYR A 81 4.25 -7.16 -2.42
CA TYR A 81 3.90 -6.64 -1.10
C TYR A 81 2.42 -6.22 -1.01
N SER A 82 1.81 -5.80 -2.12
CA SER A 82 0.37 -5.53 -2.16
C SER A 82 -0.44 -6.82 -2.02
N TYR A 83 0.00 -7.91 -2.66
CA TYR A 83 -0.62 -9.23 -2.58
C TYR A 83 -0.59 -9.80 -1.17
N LEU A 84 0.57 -9.74 -0.52
CA LEU A 84 0.72 -10.13 0.89
C LEU A 84 -0.27 -9.39 1.78
N LYS A 85 -0.38 -8.08 1.58
CA LYS A 85 -1.26 -7.22 2.37
C LYS A 85 -2.75 -7.56 2.15
N ILE A 86 -3.17 -7.75 0.91
CA ILE A 86 -4.55 -8.14 0.60
C ILE A 86 -4.87 -9.47 1.29
N TYR A 87 -3.96 -10.44 1.21
CA TYR A 87 -4.16 -11.75 1.83
C TYR A 87 -4.23 -11.68 3.36
N GLU A 88 -3.45 -10.81 4.01
CA GLU A 88 -3.59 -10.57 5.44
C GLU A 88 -4.99 -10.11 5.85
N TYR A 89 -5.63 -9.24 5.05
CA TYR A 89 -7.03 -8.84 5.28
C TYR A 89 -8.00 -10.00 5.10
N VAL A 90 -7.73 -10.90 4.15
CA VAL A 90 -8.52 -12.14 3.98
C VAL A 90 -8.40 -13.04 5.21
N LEU A 91 -7.17 -13.27 5.70
CA LEU A 91 -6.92 -14.10 6.88
C LEU A 91 -7.54 -13.52 8.17
N ARG A 92 -7.65 -12.19 8.27
CA ARG A 92 -8.33 -11.53 9.40
C ARG A 92 -9.85 -11.59 9.32
N GLY A 93 -10.41 -11.98 8.18
CA GLY A 93 -11.86 -11.94 7.93
C GLY A 93 -12.39 -10.57 7.53
N ASP A 94 -11.53 -9.56 7.38
CA ASP A 94 -11.90 -8.19 6.98
C ASP A 94 -12.24 -8.08 5.47
N LEU A 95 -11.93 -9.11 4.69
CA LEU A 95 -12.13 -9.16 3.24
C LEU A 95 -12.43 -10.58 2.79
N SER A 96 -13.54 -10.80 2.08
CA SER A 96 -13.84 -12.12 1.52
C SER A 96 -13.18 -12.34 0.15
N ILE A 97 -12.87 -13.60 -0.17
CA ILE A 97 -12.38 -13.98 -1.51
C ILE A 97 -13.42 -13.63 -2.59
N SER A 98 -14.71 -13.80 -2.30
CA SER A 98 -15.80 -13.40 -3.19
C SER A 98 -15.79 -11.90 -3.51
N ASP A 99 -15.48 -11.04 -2.53
CA ASP A 99 -15.37 -9.60 -2.77
C ASP A 99 -14.22 -9.26 -3.70
N ILE A 100 -13.10 -9.98 -3.58
CA ILE A 100 -11.95 -9.84 -4.49
C ILE A 100 -12.35 -10.25 -5.90
N LYS A 101 -13.05 -11.37 -6.07
CA LYS A 101 -13.55 -11.83 -7.38
C LYS A 101 -14.49 -10.82 -8.03
N LYS A 102 -15.38 -10.20 -7.25
CA LYS A 102 -16.37 -9.24 -7.74
C LYS A 102 -15.76 -7.88 -8.11
N ARG A 103 -14.84 -7.38 -7.29
CA ARG A 103 -14.29 -6.02 -7.42
C ARG A 103 -12.96 -5.97 -8.17
N GLY A 104 -12.25 -7.09 -8.24
CA GLY A 104 -10.89 -7.16 -8.76
C GLY A 104 -9.84 -6.66 -7.76
N VAL A 105 -8.61 -7.13 -7.98
CA VAL A 105 -7.48 -6.93 -7.06
C VAL A 105 -7.07 -5.46 -6.91
N VAL A 106 -7.12 -4.70 -8.01
CA VAL A 106 -6.69 -3.29 -8.03
C VAL A 106 -7.57 -2.43 -7.14
N ASP A 107 -8.89 -2.60 -7.23
CA ASP A 107 -9.83 -1.77 -6.47
C ASP A 107 -9.92 -2.20 -5.01
N VAL A 108 -9.71 -3.49 -4.71
CA VAL A 108 -9.46 -3.98 -3.34
C VAL A 108 -8.24 -3.30 -2.72
N TYR A 109 -7.12 -3.26 -3.43
CA TYR A 109 -5.92 -2.61 -2.90
C TYR A 109 -6.13 -1.12 -2.62
N LYS A 110 -6.80 -0.41 -3.55
CA LYS A 110 -7.12 1.02 -3.37
C LYS A 110 -7.97 1.25 -2.12
N SER A 111 -9.01 0.43 -1.88
CA SER A 111 -9.88 0.61 -0.71
C SER A 111 -9.15 0.34 0.60
N ILE A 112 -8.27 -0.67 0.64
CA ILE A 112 -7.44 -0.94 1.82
C ILE A 112 -6.55 0.27 2.12
N LYS A 113 -5.90 0.80 1.08
CA LYS A 113 -5.00 1.96 1.22
C LYS A 113 -5.75 3.22 1.68
N SER A 114 -6.95 3.48 1.17
CA SER A 114 -7.75 4.64 1.59
C SER A 114 -8.19 4.52 3.06
N ASN A 115 -8.66 3.35 3.47
CA ASN A 115 -9.12 3.11 4.84
C ASN A 115 -7.97 3.28 5.85
N GLU A 116 -6.77 2.84 5.50
CA GLU A 116 -5.59 3.08 6.34
C GLU A 116 -5.23 4.56 6.46
N ILE A 117 -5.30 5.33 5.38
CA ILE A 117 -5.04 6.78 5.42
C ILE A 117 -6.03 7.47 6.36
N VAL A 118 -7.32 7.09 6.30
CA VAL A 118 -8.35 7.61 7.20
C VAL A 118 -8.04 7.20 8.65
N SER A 119 -7.72 5.93 8.90
CA SER A 119 -7.39 5.44 10.25
C SER A 119 -6.14 6.12 10.84
N LYS A 120 -5.12 6.43 10.02
CA LYS A 120 -3.91 7.16 10.45
C LYS A 120 -4.21 8.62 10.77
N LYS A 121 -5.12 9.27 10.04
CA LYS A 121 -5.59 10.63 10.35
C LYS A 121 -6.33 10.67 11.69
N LEU A 122 -7.12 9.64 11.99
CA LEU A 122 -7.86 9.54 13.27
C LEU A 122 -6.96 9.19 14.46
N LYS A 123 -5.85 8.46 14.24
CA LYS A 123 -4.87 8.09 15.29
C LYS A 123 -3.77 9.13 15.53
N GLY A 124 -3.77 10.25 14.82
CA GLY A 124 -2.84 11.36 15.11
C GLY A 124 -3.23 12.05 16.41
N ASN A 125 -2.27 12.38 17.28
CA ASN A 125 -2.51 13.17 18.48
C ASN A 125 -3.40 14.38 18.14
N PRO A 126 -4.48 14.64 18.89
CA PRO A 126 -5.43 15.71 18.57
C PRO A 126 -4.78 17.10 18.56
N ILE A 127 -3.63 17.24 19.25
CA ILE A 127 -2.85 18.47 19.33
C ILE A 127 -1.59 18.32 18.48
N ARG A 128 -1.40 19.24 17.54
CA ARG A 128 -0.20 19.28 16.69
C ARG A 128 1.02 19.64 17.56
N PRO A 129 2.17 18.96 17.40
CA PRO A 129 3.36 19.29 18.15
C PRO A 129 3.85 20.70 17.80
N LEU A 130 4.08 21.52 18.83
CA LEU A 130 4.64 22.84 18.70
C LEU A 130 6.14 22.73 18.37
N ARG A 131 6.60 23.46 17.35
CA ARG A 131 8.00 23.44 16.90
C ARG A 131 8.63 24.81 17.11
N PHE A 132 9.74 24.85 17.86
CA PHE A 132 10.52 26.06 18.09
C PHE A 132 11.87 25.98 17.40
N GLN A 133 12.35 27.13 16.91
CA GLN A 133 13.74 27.31 16.52
C GLN A 133 14.42 28.20 17.56
N LEU A 134 15.28 27.61 18.37
CA LEU A 134 16.01 28.31 19.43
C LEU A 134 17.29 28.92 18.86
N LYS A 135 17.67 30.09 19.38
CA LYS A 135 18.83 30.85 18.88
C LYS A 135 20.18 30.25 19.31
N THR A 136 20.22 29.51 20.41
CA THR A 136 21.46 28.95 20.97
C THR A 136 21.35 27.44 21.15
N GLU A 137 22.47 26.74 20.91
CA GLU A 137 22.53 25.28 21.03
C GLU A 137 22.34 24.82 22.49
N GLN A 138 22.82 25.59 23.46
CA GLN A 138 22.65 25.28 24.88
C GLN A 138 21.18 25.26 25.29
N ALA A 139 20.41 26.28 24.89
CA ALA A 139 18.97 26.30 25.16
C ALA A 139 18.26 25.13 24.47
N TYR A 140 18.66 24.80 23.23
CA TYR A 140 18.13 23.65 22.52
C TYR A 140 18.37 22.33 23.25
N LYS A 141 19.61 22.08 23.71
CA LYS A 141 19.95 20.87 24.45
C LYS A 141 19.13 20.76 25.73
N PHE A 142 19.05 21.84 26.51
CA PHE A 142 18.29 21.89 27.77
C PHE A 142 16.81 21.52 27.57
N TYR A 143 16.10 22.20 26.67
CA TYR A 143 14.66 21.94 26.46
C TYR A 143 14.39 20.61 25.74
N LYS A 144 15.37 20.07 25.01
CA LYS A 144 15.23 18.78 24.33
C LYS A 144 15.49 17.61 25.26
N GLU A 145 16.38 17.76 26.23
CA GLU A 145 16.79 16.72 27.17
C GLU A 145 15.59 16.14 27.91
N ASP A 146 14.70 17.01 28.41
CA ASP A 146 13.42 16.60 28.97
C ASP A 146 12.25 17.37 28.31
N SER A 147 11.72 16.74 27.26
CA SER A 147 10.55 17.27 26.53
C SER A 147 9.26 17.24 27.35
N LYS A 148 9.14 16.34 28.34
CA LYS A 148 7.96 16.29 29.23
C LYS A 148 7.99 17.45 30.20
N PHE A 149 9.16 17.70 30.81
CA PHE A 149 9.37 18.88 31.65
C PHE A 149 9.14 20.17 30.85
N THR A 150 9.62 20.26 29.62
CA THR A 150 9.38 21.43 28.78
C THR A 150 7.90 21.66 28.48
N SER A 151 7.14 20.59 28.22
CA SER A 151 5.68 20.69 28.05
C SER A 151 5.01 21.17 29.33
N PHE A 152 5.37 20.57 30.47
CA PHE A 152 4.88 20.96 31.79
C PHE A 152 5.19 22.44 32.10
N LEU A 153 6.43 22.88 31.89
CA LEU A 153 6.88 24.24 32.10
C LEU A 153 6.03 25.25 31.32
N LEU A 154 5.76 24.97 30.04
CA LEU A 154 4.97 25.86 29.18
C LEU A 154 3.51 25.94 29.64
N GLU A 155 2.92 24.83 30.08
CA GLU A 155 1.55 24.78 30.59
C GLU A 155 1.44 25.44 31.97
N GLU A 156 2.39 25.19 32.86
CA GLU A 156 2.44 25.75 34.22
C GLU A 156 2.56 27.27 34.17
N ILE A 157 3.47 27.79 33.35
CA ILE A 157 3.62 29.24 33.18
C ILE A 157 2.34 29.85 32.58
N PHE A 158 1.70 29.17 31.62
CA PHE A 158 0.48 29.66 31.00
C PHE A 158 -0.71 29.71 31.96
N ASN A 159 -0.84 28.71 32.83
CA ASN A 159 -1.99 28.61 33.75
C ASN A 159 -1.80 29.44 35.01
N ASN A 160 -0.58 29.46 35.56
CA ASN A 160 -0.33 29.97 36.91
C ASN A 160 0.50 31.27 36.92
N GLU A 161 1.28 31.56 35.88
CA GLU A 161 2.23 32.70 35.85
C GLU A 161 2.00 33.65 34.66
N ILE A 162 0.72 33.96 34.38
CA ILE A 162 0.31 34.84 33.26
C ILE A 162 1.01 36.20 33.30
N LYS A 163 1.24 36.78 34.49
CA LYS A 163 1.92 38.07 34.63
C LYS A 163 3.34 38.04 34.07
N ILE A 164 4.07 36.95 34.28
CA ILE A 164 5.42 36.76 33.74
C ILE A 164 5.35 36.69 32.20
N LEU A 165 4.37 35.98 31.65
CA LEU A 165 4.16 35.93 30.20
C LEU A 165 3.85 37.30 29.59
N GLU A 166 3.04 38.12 30.25
CA GLU A 166 2.74 39.48 29.79
C GLU A 166 3.99 40.36 29.76
N GLN A 167 4.80 40.32 30.82
CA GLN A 167 6.08 41.04 30.87
C GLN A 167 7.04 40.58 29.76
N LEU A 168 7.15 39.27 29.53
CA LEU A 168 7.97 38.71 28.45
C LEU A 168 7.44 39.11 27.06
N LYS A 169 6.11 39.17 26.87
CA LYS A 169 5.49 39.66 25.62
C LYS A 169 5.83 41.12 25.35
N ILE A 170 5.77 41.98 26.37
CA ILE A 170 6.15 43.40 26.23
C ILE A 170 7.63 43.52 25.84
N LYS A 171 8.51 42.81 26.56
CA LYS A 171 9.95 42.79 26.26
C LYS A 171 10.23 42.31 24.83
N TYR A 172 9.56 41.25 24.39
CA TYR A 172 9.69 40.71 23.04
C TYR A 172 9.24 41.72 21.96
N LYS A 173 8.14 42.44 22.18
CA LYS A 173 7.66 43.49 21.26
C LYS A 173 8.67 44.64 21.15
N ASN A 174 9.22 45.09 22.27
CA ASN A 174 10.20 46.18 22.27
C ASN A 174 11.49 45.80 21.54
N LEU A 175 11.91 44.52 21.61
CA LEU A 175 13.05 44.00 20.83
C LEU A 175 12.77 43.86 19.33
N LYS A 176 11.51 43.94 18.90
CA LYS A 176 11.10 43.85 17.49
C LYS A 176 10.94 45.22 16.83
N ASN A 177 10.77 46.26 17.64
CA ASN A 177 10.57 47.65 17.20
C ASN A 177 11.87 48.47 17.21
N ASN A 178 12.99 47.85 17.60
CA ASN A 178 14.36 48.35 17.44
C ASN A 178 15.06 47.51 16.36
#